data_AF-A0A1B7M057-F1
#
_entry.id   AF-A0A1B7M057-F1
#
_cell.length_a   1.000
_cell.length_b   1.000
_cell.length_c   1.000
_cell.angle_alpha   90.00
_cell.angle_beta   90.00
_cell.angle_gamma   90.00
#
_symmetry.space_group_name_H-M   'P 1'
#
loop_
_entity.id
_entity.type
_entity.pdbx_description
1 polymer ?
#
loop_
_entity_poly.entity_id
_entity_poly.type
_entity_poly.pdbx_seq_one_letter_code
_entity_poly.pdbx_strand_id
1 'polypeptide(L)'
;MQSAIAPEILDDIVPRLASEGFNINCLSVDIDIGDFQAAVARALEWHKTVIRRPSGDDRNRTVDTIRTITRKLHEHQDVYAQQVLNVLGLGSTSYRPSVAQFNGVALAALDELYTHYSLMRTPDSQAWFSNLTLLEKISADDVYTFAKKRRAFEGYDKLVHSNGERAVASAAVHVLAKTVAELSITGPHSFEQILDEILPSDTDAKKMTLARVKPAFSRDEFMRFRKWCWFDEEELSIETVCQILKFLLDDAQEAGIDPRNPEEAESWMDLIEGYPDPNNVADFLCTVKLFTDFHRETLENRLPWDQAAHKARHRMIAAEQRLGNNILDEL
;
A
#
# COMPACT_ATOMS: atom_id res chain seq x y z
N MET A 1 27.46 11.41 12.81
CA MET A 1 26.93 10.17 12.19
C MET A 1 26.58 10.48 10.76
N GLN A 2 27.47 10.16 9.81
CA GLN A 2 27.13 10.19 8.39
C GLN A 2 26.28 8.96 8.10
N SER A 3 25.00 9.17 7.77
CA SER A 3 24.17 8.11 7.19
C SER A 3 24.78 7.73 5.86
N ALA A 4 25.13 6.45 5.69
CA ALA A 4 25.43 5.90 4.39
C ALA A 4 24.18 6.09 3.51
N ILE A 5 24.35 6.72 2.34
CA ILE A 5 23.30 6.81 1.34
C ILE A 5 23.10 5.40 0.77
N ALA A 6 21.86 4.94 0.70
CA ALA A 6 21.54 3.63 0.14
C ALA A 6 21.93 3.58 -1.36
N PRO A 7 22.45 2.45 -1.87
CA PRO A 7 22.89 2.33 -3.27
C PRO A 7 21.83 2.75 -4.30
N GLU A 8 20.57 2.45 -4.02
CA GLU A 8 19.43 2.77 -4.90
C GLU A 8 19.18 4.27 -4.97
N ILE A 9 19.32 4.98 -3.83
CA ILE A 9 19.23 6.44 -3.77
C ILE A 9 20.42 7.05 -4.50
N LEU A 10 21.60 6.42 -4.41
CA LEU A 10 22.81 6.89 -5.06
C LEU A 10 22.63 6.90 -6.59
N ASP A 11 22.09 5.82 -7.16
CA ASP A 11 21.82 5.72 -8.60
C ASP A 11 20.89 6.84 -9.10
N ASP A 12 19.91 7.25 -8.30
CA ASP A 12 18.98 8.32 -8.65
C ASP A 12 19.57 9.73 -8.52
N ILE A 13 20.50 9.96 -7.59
CA ILE A 13 21.12 11.29 -7.39
C ILE A 13 22.41 11.48 -8.17
N VAL A 14 23.09 10.42 -8.61
CA VAL A 14 24.35 10.49 -9.39
C VAL A 14 24.23 11.34 -10.65
N PRO A 15 23.20 11.19 -11.51
CA PRO A 15 23.05 12.03 -12.70
C PRO A 15 22.91 13.52 -12.36
N ARG A 16 22.27 13.82 -11.21
CA ARG A 16 22.09 15.18 -10.73
C ARG A 16 23.40 15.78 -10.22
N LEU A 17 24.17 15.01 -9.46
CA LEU A 17 25.50 15.43 -9.00
C LEU A 17 26.42 15.69 -10.19
N ALA A 18 26.37 14.86 -11.22
CA ALA A 18 27.10 15.06 -12.46
C ALA A 18 26.69 16.37 -13.17
N SER A 19 25.40 16.73 -13.16
CA SER A 19 24.92 18.00 -13.72
C SER A 19 25.40 19.24 -12.94
N GLU A 20 25.70 19.08 -11.66
CA GLU A 20 26.32 20.11 -10.80
C GLU A 20 27.86 20.11 -10.88
N GLY A 21 28.45 19.29 -11.76
CA GLY A 21 29.90 19.19 -11.97
C GLY A 21 30.61 18.16 -11.09
N PHE A 22 29.88 17.42 -10.25
CA PHE A 22 30.43 16.40 -9.36
C PHE A 22 30.24 15.00 -9.96
N ASN A 23 31.27 14.49 -10.63
CA ASN A 23 31.28 13.10 -11.10
C ASN A 23 31.85 12.18 -10.02
N ILE A 24 30.99 11.40 -9.36
CA ILE A 24 31.38 10.44 -8.32
C ILE A 24 32.38 9.39 -8.84
N ASN A 25 32.33 9.06 -10.14
CA ASN A 25 33.24 8.12 -10.78
C ASN A 25 34.57 8.76 -11.23
N CYS A 26 34.71 10.09 -11.11
CA CYS A 26 35.89 10.86 -11.50
C CYS A 26 36.11 12.03 -10.53
N LEU A 27 36.13 11.76 -9.22
CA LEU A 27 36.42 12.79 -8.22
C LEU A 27 37.89 13.23 -8.36
N SER A 28 38.13 14.48 -8.77
CA SER A 28 39.46 15.08 -8.83
C SER A 28 40.00 15.39 -7.42
N VAL A 29 41.32 15.45 -7.28
CA VAL A 29 42.01 15.70 -6.00
C VAL A 29 41.69 17.09 -5.41
N ASP A 30 41.22 18.04 -6.23
CA ASP A 30 40.95 19.43 -5.83
C ASP A 30 39.46 19.73 -5.52
N ILE A 31 38.64 18.73 -5.20
CA ILE A 31 37.22 18.96 -4.87
C ILE A 31 37.09 19.60 -3.48
N ASP A 32 36.41 20.75 -3.42
CA ASP A 32 35.94 21.31 -2.16
C ASP A 32 34.86 20.38 -1.57
N ILE A 33 35.19 19.78 -0.43
CA ILE A 33 34.32 18.85 0.31
C ILE A 33 33.03 19.55 0.75
N GLY A 34 33.09 20.85 1.07
CA GLY A 34 31.91 21.64 1.46
C GLY A 34 30.92 21.79 0.31
N ASP A 35 31.41 22.11 -0.88
CA ASP A 35 30.56 22.24 -2.07
C ASP A 35 29.97 20.90 -2.51
N PHE A 36 30.75 19.81 -2.42
CA PHE A 36 30.25 18.46 -2.68
C PHE A 36 29.15 18.04 -1.69
N GLN A 37 29.33 18.28 -0.40
CA GLN A 37 28.31 17.98 0.62
C GLN A 37 27.03 18.80 0.38
N ALA A 38 27.16 20.07 -0.01
CA ALA A 38 26.01 20.91 -0.34
C ALA A 38 25.27 20.42 -1.60
N ALA A 39 26.00 19.95 -2.61
CA ALA A 39 25.42 19.35 -3.82
C ALA A 39 24.68 18.04 -3.49
N VAL A 40 25.27 17.17 -2.68
CA VAL A 40 24.61 15.95 -2.18
C VAL A 40 23.33 16.28 -1.41
N ALA A 41 23.36 17.27 -0.52
CA ALA A 41 22.17 17.71 0.20
C ALA A 41 21.06 18.19 -0.75
N ARG A 42 21.39 19.03 -1.75
CA ARG A 42 20.42 19.48 -2.76
C ARG A 42 19.86 18.34 -3.60
N ALA A 43 20.70 17.40 -4.01
CA ALA A 43 20.28 16.25 -4.82
C ALA A 43 19.35 15.32 -4.02
N LEU A 44 19.64 15.10 -2.74
CA LEU A 44 18.76 14.34 -1.83
C LEU A 44 17.42 15.05 -1.61
N GLU A 45 17.41 16.36 -1.38
CA GLU A 45 16.17 17.13 -1.23
C GLU A 45 15.32 17.12 -2.50
N TRP A 46 15.95 17.19 -3.68
CA TRP A 46 15.27 17.00 -4.94
C TRP A 46 14.68 15.59 -5.06
N HIS A 47 15.46 14.56 -4.77
CA HIS A 47 15.01 13.17 -4.85
C HIS A 47 13.81 12.91 -3.94
N LYS A 48 13.85 13.39 -2.68
CA LYS A 48 12.69 13.36 -1.77
C LYS A 48 11.47 14.06 -2.36
N THR A 49 11.65 15.23 -2.97
CA THR A 49 10.57 16.00 -3.59
C THR A 49 9.93 15.24 -4.76
N VAL A 50 10.75 14.59 -5.59
CA VAL A 50 10.28 13.82 -6.74
C VAL A 50 9.52 12.58 -6.31
N ILE A 51 10.03 11.83 -5.33
CA ILE A 51 9.32 10.64 -4.82
C ILE A 51 7.95 11.02 -4.25
N ARG A 52 7.84 12.14 -3.54
CA ARG A 52 6.56 12.60 -2.97
C ARG A 52 5.60 13.18 -4.02
N ARG A 53 6.05 13.42 -5.25
CA ARG A 53 5.23 13.92 -6.37
C ARG A 53 5.31 12.93 -7.52
N PRO A 54 4.69 11.74 -7.38
CA PRO A 54 4.69 10.76 -8.44
C PRO A 54 4.04 11.34 -9.70
N SER A 55 4.48 10.85 -10.86
CA SER A 55 3.96 11.23 -12.18
C SER A 55 3.67 9.97 -13.02
N GLY A 56 2.87 10.11 -14.08
CA GLY A 56 2.52 8.98 -14.96
C GLY A 56 1.87 7.82 -14.21
N ASP A 57 2.33 6.59 -14.50
CA ASP A 57 1.77 5.36 -13.95
C ASP A 57 1.87 5.30 -12.41
N ASP A 58 2.92 5.85 -11.80
CA ASP A 58 3.08 5.88 -10.34
C ASP A 58 2.06 6.78 -9.67
N ARG A 59 1.74 7.91 -10.30
CA ARG A 59 0.68 8.82 -9.81
C ARG A 59 -0.66 8.12 -9.85
N ASN A 60 -0.95 7.45 -10.97
CA ASN A 60 -2.22 6.76 -11.16
C ASN A 60 -2.40 5.63 -10.13
N ARG A 61 -1.36 4.80 -9.91
CA ARG A 61 -1.38 3.78 -8.86
C ARG A 61 -1.58 4.40 -7.48
N THR A 62 -0.88 5.48 -7.17
CA THR A 62 -1.00 6.16 -5.87
C THR A 62 -2.41 6.70 -5.64
N VAL A 63 -2.98 7.39 -6.64
CA VAL A 63 -4.34 7.92 -6.59
C VAL A 63 -5.35 6.78 -6.41
N ASP A 64 -5.24 5.71 -7.19
CA ASP A 64 -6.15 4.56 -7.11
C ASP A 64 -6.07 3.89 -5.72
N THR A 65 -4.87 3.68 -5.17
CA THR A 65 -4.70 3.14 -3.81
C THR A 65 -5.36 4.05 -2.76
N ILE A 66 -5.13 5.37 -2.80
CA ILE A 66 -5.76 6.31 -1.84
C ILE A 66 -7.28 6.28 -1.97
N ARG A 67 -7.81 6.26 -3.20
CA ARG A 67 -9.25 6.18 -3.46
C ARG A 67 -9.86 4.90 -2.91
N THR A 68 -9.20 3.75 -3.13
CA THR A 68 -9.63 2.46 -2.58
C THR A 68 -9.72 2.52 -1.07
N ILE A 69 -8.66 2.94 -0.38
CA ILE A 69 -8.64 3.02 1.08
C ILE A 69 -9.70 4.01 1.59
N THR A 70 -9.83 5.17 0.95
CA THR A 70 -10.82 6.20 1.32
C THR A 70 -12.25 5.67 1.20
N ARG A 71 -12.57 4.93 0.13
CA ARG A 71 -13.89 4.30 -0.04
C ARG A 71 -14.14 3.23 1.02
N LYS A 72 -13.15 2.38 1.28
CA LYS A 72 -13.24 1.30 2.28
C LYS A 72 -13.48 1.85 3.68
N LEU A 73 -12.82 2.95 4.04
CA LEU A 73 -13.09 3.67 5.30
C LEU A 73 -14.50 4.28 5.33
N HIS A 74 -15.01 4.78 4.20
CA HIS A 74 -16.38 5.28 4.11
C HIS A 74 -17.43 4.16 4.27
N GLU A 75 -17.13 2.96 3.75
CA GLU A 75 -17.95 1.74 3.84
C GLU A 75 -17.80 1.00 5.18
N HIS A 76 -17.10 1.58 6.16
CA HIS A 76 -16.81 0.96 7.47
C HIS A 76 -15.98 -0.34 7.39
N GLN A 77 -15.20 -0.50 6.32
CA GLN A 77 -14.26 -1.61 6.13
C GLN A 77 -12.86 -1.22 6.66
N ASP A 78 -12.79 -0.80 7.93
CA ASP A 78 -11.56 -0.27 8.56
C ASP A 78 -10.41 -1.29 8.55
N VAL A 79 -10.71 -2.58 8.76
CA VAL A 79 -9.70 -3.65 8.77
C VAL A 79 -9.04 -3.77 7.40
N TYR A 80 -9.84 -3.77 6.33
CA TYR A 80 -9.34 -3.82 4.96
C TYR A 80 -8.47 -2.62 4.62
N ALA A 81 -8.95 -1.42 4.95
CA ALA A 81 -8.21 -0.18 4.77
C ALA A 81 -6.83 -0.23 5.48
N GLN A 82 -6.80 -0.76 6.71
CA GLN A 82 -5.57 -0.92 7.47
C GLN A 82 -4.62 -1.94 6.83
N GLN A 83 -5.13 -3.03 6.26
CA GLN A 83 -4.31 -4.02 5.58
C GLN A 83 -3.65 -3.44 4.33
N VAL A 84 -4.38 -2.69 3.50
CA VAL A 84 -3.82 -2.00 2.34
C VAL A 84 -2.77 -0.96 2.75
N LEU A 85 -2.98 -0.24 3.87
CA LEU A 85 -1.95 0.65 4.43
C LEU A 85 -0.72 -0.12 4.91
N ASN A 86 -0.90 -1.30 5.48
CA ASN A 86 0.17 -2.08 6.09
C ASN A 86 1.16 -2.64 5.08
N VAL A 87 0.73 -2.83 3.83
CA VAL A 87 1.56 -3.34 2.74
C VAL A 87 2.34 -2.25 2.00
N LEU A 88 2.13 -0.97 2.33
CA LEU A 88 2.93 0.11 1.76
C LEU A 88 4.40 0.01 2.20
N GLY A 89 5.28 -0.17 1.23
CA GLY A 89 6.72 -0.27 1.42
C GLY A 89 7.47 1.04 1.16
N LEU A 90 8.80 1.02 1.39
CA LEU A 90 9.69 2.14 1.07
C LEU A 90 9.83 2.35 -0.45
N GLY A 91 9.84 1.26 -1.21
CA GLY A 91 9.86 1.28 -2.67
C GLY A 91 8.46 1.10 -3.26
N SER A 92 8.22 1.72 -4.40
CA SER A 92 7.04 1.44 -5.22
C SER A 92 7.24 0.13 -5.98
N THR A 93 6.16 -0.61 -6.21
CA THR A 93 6.13 -1.75 -7.14
C THR A 93 5.22 -1.44 -8.32
N SER A 94 5.10 -2.39 -9.25
CA SER A 94 4.12 -2.34 -10.33
C SER A 94 2.65 -2.35 -9.84
N TYR A 95 2.42 -2.69 -8.57
CA TYR A 95 1.09 -2.89 -8.00
C TYR A 95 0.75 -1.92 -6.87
N ARG A 96 1.74 -1.42 -6.13
CA ARG A 96 1.52 -0.47 -5.03
C ARG A 96 2.47 0.73 -5.08
N PRO A 97 2.02 1.91 -4.61
CA PRO A 97 2.91 3.04 -4.43
C PRO A 97 3.86 2.82 -3.24
N SER A 98 4.94 3.59 -3.18
CA SER A 98 5.70 3.71 -1.93
C SER A 98 4.91 4.52 -0.90
N VAL A 99 5.24 4.34 0.38
CA VAL A 99 4.65 5.14 1.47
C VAL A 99 4.90 6.65 1.28
N ALA A 100 6.05 7.04 0.72
CA ALA A 100 6.39 8.42 0.45
C ALA A 100 5.56 9.02 -0.70
N GLN A 101 5.33 8.25 -1.77
CA GLN A 101 4.41 8.62 -2.85
C GLN A 101 2.97 8.78 -2.32
N PHE A 102 2.51 7.79 -1.55
CA PHE A 102 1.19 7.79 -0.92
C PHE A 102 0.97 9.02 -0.04
N ASN A 103 1.89 9.30 0.89
CA ASN A 103 1.79 10.46 1.75
C ASN A 103 1.80 11.77 0.95
N GLY A 104 2.68 11.89 -0.04
CA GLY A 104 2.79 13.08 -0.86
C GLY A 104 1.47 13.41 -1.57
N VAL A 105 0.83 12.41 -2.19
CA VAL A 105 -0.46 12.61 -2.86
C VAL A 105 -1.59 12.85 -1.85
N ALA A 106 -1.65 12.09 -0.75
CA ALA A 106 -2.72 12.23 0.24
C ALA A 106 -2.69 13.61 0.94
N LEU A 107 -1.51 14.10 1.32
CA LEU A 107 -1.37 15.43 1.95
C LEU A 107 -1.63 16.57 0.96
N ALA A 108 -1.23 16.41 -0.31
CA ALA A 108 -1.55 17.39 -1.35
C ALA A 108 -3.07 17.45 -1.62
N ALA A 109 -3.74 16.29 -1.68
CA ALA A 109 -5.19 16.19 -1.80
C ALA A 109 -5.91 16.88 -0.62
N LEU A 110 -5.39 16.74 0.60
CA LEU A 110 -5.90 17.48 1.75
C LEU A 110 -5.71 18.99 1.59
N ASP A 111 -4.54 19.46 1.18
CA ASP A 111 -4.31 20.89 0.96
C ASP A 111 -5.25 21.48 -0.12
N GLU A 112 -5.49 20.73 -1.19
CA GLU A 112 -6.45 21.07 -2.25
C GLU A 112 -7.88 21.13 -1.72
N LEU A 113 -8.30 20.11 -0.97
CA LEU A 113 -9.64 20.04 -0.39
C LEU A 113 -9.91 21.23 0.55
N TYR A 114 -8.98 21.56 1.45
CA TYR A 114 -9.11 22.75 2.34
C TYR A 114 -8.91 24.09 1.62
N THR A 115 -8.45 24.06 0.36
CA THR A 115 -8.41 25.23 -0.52
C THR A 115 -9.76 25.50 -1.16
N HIS A 116 -10.40 24.46 -1.72
CA HIS A 116 -11.66 24.56 -2.45
C HIS A 116 -12.89 24.56 -1.55
N TYR A 117 -12.85 23.78 -0.47
CA TYR A 117 -13.96 23.63 0.45
C TYR A 117 -13.66 24.40 1.74
N SER A 118 -14.42 25.47 1.98
CA SER A 118 -14.39 26.18 3.26
C SER A 118 -15.09 25.34 4.32
N LEU A 119 -14.33 24.46 4.96
CA LEU A 119 -14.82 23.61 6.05
C LEU A 119 -15.08 24.48 7.28
N MET A 120 -16.36 24.79 7.52
CA MET A 120 -16.79 25.70 8.59
C MET A 120 -16.81 25.03 9.97
N ARG A 121 -16.82 23.69 10.05
CA ARG A 121 -16.76 22.97 11.31
C ARG A 121 -15.40 22.31 11.48
N THR A 122 -14.73 22.72 12.56
CA THR A 122 -13.68 21.90 13.15
C THR A 122 -14.37 20.63 13.62
N PRO A 123 -14.07 19.47 13.04
CA PRO A 123 -14.59 18.23 13.57
C PRO A 123 -14.07 18.01 14.97
N ASP A 124 -14.91 17.46 15.82
CA ASP A 124 -14.50 17.03 17.14
C ASP A 124 -13.58 15.81 16.95
N SER A 125 -12.27 16.03 16.96
CA SER A 125 -11.25 15.07 16.52
C SER A 125 -11.28 13.77 17.33
N GLN A 126 -11.85 13.79 18.56
CA GLN A 126 -12.04 12.58 19.36
C GLN A 126 -13.11 11.64 18.80
N ALA A 127 -14.20 12.15 18.22
CA ALA A 127 -15.28 11.31 17.69
C ALA A 127 -14.95 10.73 16.32
N TRP A 128 -14.17 11.45 15.51
CA TRP A 128 -13.86 11.05 14.14
C TRP A 128 -12.92 9.85 14.03
N PHE A 129 -12.07 9.66 15.04
CA PHE A 129 -10.97 8.69 15.00
C PHE A 129 -11.06 7.64 16.10
N SER A 130 -12.26 7.32 16.62
CA SER A 130 -12.43 6.39 17.74
C SER A 130 -11.67 5.06 17.59
N ASN A 131 -11.60 4.55 16.35
CA ASN A 131 -11.01 3.26 16.00
C ASN A 131 -9.48 3.30 15.80
N LEU A 132 -8.87 4.49 15.84
CA LEU A 132 -7.42 4.66 15.72
C LEU A 132 -6.70 4.45 17.06
N THR A 133 -5.46 4.00 16.99
CA THR A 133 -4.55 3.98 18.14
C THR A 133 -4.28 5.39 18.65
N LEU A 134 -3.76 5.52 19.88
CA LEU A 134 -3.42 6.84 20.44
C LEU A 134 -2.42 7.60 19.57
N LEU A 135 -1.41 6.90 19.03
CA LEU A 135 -0.39 7.51 18.17
C LEU A 135 -0.98 8.00 16.85
N GLU A 136 -1.88 7.22 16.25
CA GLU A 136 -2.57 7.61 15.02
C GLU A 136 -3.55 8.76 15.25
N LYS A 137 -4.21 8.83 16.42
CA LYS A 137 -5.05 9.98 16.80
C LYS A 137 -4.22 11.27 16.88
N ILE A 138 -3.05 11.21 17.52
CA ILE A 138 -2.12 12.35 17.61
C ILE A 138 -1.66 12.75 16.19
N SER A 139 -1.28 11.76 15.38
CA SER A 139 -0.85 11.99 14.00
C SER A 139 -1.97 12.60 13.15
N ALA A 140 -3.22 12.16 13.32
CA ALA A 140 -4.39 12.68 12.63
C ALA A 140 -4.67 14.13 13.01
N ASP A 141 -4.52 14.50 14.29
CA ASP A 141 -4.69 15.88 14.76
C ASP A 141 -3.61 16.81 14.19
N ASP A 142 -2.36 16.34 14.15
CA ASP A 142 -1.24 17.05 13.52
C ASP A 142 -1.49 17.25 12.02
N VAL A 143 -1.79 16.18 11.28
CA VAL A 143 -2.08 16.24 9.84
C VAL A 143 -3.26 17.18 9.56
N TYR A 144 -4.35 17.05 10.31
CA TYR A 144 -5.51 17.93 10.21
C TYR A 144 -5.13 19.40 10.46
N THR A 145 -4.31 19.68 11.47
CA THR A 145 -3.85 21.04 11.80
C THR A 145 -3.04 21.67 10.66
N PHE A 146 -2.18 20.88 10.00
CA PHE A 146 -1.44 21.36 8.82
C PHE A 146 -2.35 21.52 7.59
N ALA A 147 -3.26 20.57 7.34
CA ALA A 147 -4.20 20.62 6.21
C ALA A 147 -5.13 21.83 6.29
N LYS A 148 -5.64 22.17 7.48
CA LYS A 148 -6.46 23.36 7.71
C LYS A 148 -5.73 24.66 7.34
N LYS A 149 -4.40 24.66 7.43
CA LYS A 149 -3.53 25.77 7.03
C LYS A 149 -3.08 25.68 5.57
N ARG A 150 -3.49 24.64 4.84
CA ARG A 150 -3.11 24.34 3.45
C ARG A 150 -1.60 24.13 3.30
N ARG A 151 -1.00 23.48 4.30
CA ARG A 151 0.45 23.25 4.41
C ARG A 151 0.76 21.80 4.80
N ALA A 152 -0.15 20.86 4.64
CA ALA A 152 0.08 19.45 4.92
C ALA A 152 1.24 18.89 4.08
N PHE A 153 1.25 19.15 2.78
CA PHE A 153 2.31 18.69 1.89
C PHE A 153 3.66 19.34 2.23
N GLU A 154 3.67 20.67 2.45
CA GLU A 154 4.88 21.40 2.85
C GLU A 154 5.38 20.98 4.25
N GLY A 155 4.45 20.58 5.12
CA GLY A 155 4.70 20.12 6.48
C GLY A 155 5.19 18.67 6.59
N TYR A 156 5.32 17.95 5.48
CA TYR A 156 5.63 16.52 5.45
C TYR A 156 6.78 16.12 6.38
N ASP A 157 7.95 16.76 6.25
CA ASP A 157 9.14 16.39 7.02
C ASP A 157 8.94 16.58 8.53
N LYS A 158 8.15 17.60 8.93
CA LYS A 158 7.80 17.81 10.34
C LYS A 158 6.83 16.75 10.83
N LEU A 159 5.82 16.42 10.02
CA LEU A 159 4.83 15.39 10.35
C LEU A 159 5.51 14.03 10.52
N VAL A 160 6.37 13.64 9.59
CA VAL A 160 7.11 12.37 9.64
C VAL A 160 8.12 12.35 10.77
N HIS A 161 8.81 13.46 11.05
CA HIS A 161 9.75 13.52 12.16
C HIS A 161 9.06 13.32 13.52
N SER A 162 7.87 13.90 13.70
CA SER A 162 7.12 13.80 14.95
C SER A 162 6.41 12.45 15.12
N ASN A 163 5.88 11.87 14.04
CA ASN A 163 4.92 10.78 14.11
C ASN A 163 5.39 9.47 13.47
N GLY A 164 6.39 9.53 12.58
CA GLY A 164 6.79 8.41 11.74
C GLY A 164 5.95 8.30 10.46
N GLU A 165 6.58 7.83 9.38
CA GLU A 165 6.04 7.89 8.02
C GLU A 165 4.74 7.10 7.83
N ARG A 166 4.63 5.93 8.47
CA ARG A 166 3.44 5.07 8.42
C ARG A 166 2.26 5.64 9.22
N ALA A 167 2.53 6.26 10.36
CA ALA A 167 1.48 6.92 11.15
C ALA A 167 0.93 8.15 10.40
N VAL A 168 1.80 8.89 9.69
CA VAL A 168 1.37 9.97 8.79
C VAL A 168 0.51 9.44 7.64
N ALA A 169 0.84 8.29 7.04
CA ALA A 169 0.03 7.68 5.98
C ALA A 169 -1.37 7.28 6.45
N SER A 170 -1.43 6.59 7.59
CA SER A 170 -2.71 6.25 8.24
C SER A 170 -3.50 7.51 8.55
N ALA A 171 -2.89 8.50 9.21
CA ALA A 171 -3.53 9.76 9.56
C ALA A 171 -4.06 10.53 8.32
N ALA A 172 -3.25 10.67 7.28
CA ALA A 172 -3.62 11.44 6.09
C ALA A 172 -4.85 10.87 5.38
N VAL A 173 -4.92 9.55 5.19
CA VAL A 173 -6.06 8.94 4.52
C VAL A 173 -7.31 8.94 5.39
N HIS A 174 -7.19 8.78 6.71
CA HIS A 174 -8.33 8.87 7.62
C HIS A 174 -8.90 10.29 7.68
N VAL A 175 -8.04 11.31 7.78
CA VAL A 175 -8.46 12.72 7.72
C VAL A 175 -9.14 13.01 6.38
N LEU A 176 -8.58 12.51 5.28
CA LEU A 176 -9.17 12.69 3.95
C LEU A 176 -10.55 12.03 3.86
N ALA A 177 -10.67 10.75 4.20
CA ALA A 177 -11.92 10.01 4.12
C ALA A 177 -13.02 10.63 4.99
N LYS A 178 -12.70 11.05 6.22
CA LYS A 178 -13.66 11.73 7.10
C LYS A 178 -14.07 13.09 6.57
N THR A 179 -13.12 13.85 6.02
CA THR A 179 -13.42 15.18 5.47
C THR A 179 -14.30 15.08 4.22
N VAL A 180 -14.02 14.12 3.33
CA VAL A 180 -14.86 13.86 2.15
C VAL A 180 -16.26 13.39 2.56
N ALA A 181 -16.37 12.50 3.55
CA ALA A 181 -17.66 12.05 4.07
C ALA A 181 -18.47 13.18 4.72
N GLU A 182 -17.84 14.07 5.48
CA GLU A 182 -18.54 15.23 6.06
C GLU A 182 -19.02 16.21 4.98
N LEU A 183 -18.18 16.46 3.96
CA LEU A 183 -18.56 17.30 2.82
C LEU A 183 -19.71 16.71 2.01
N SER A 184 -19.79 15.39 1.87
CA SER A 184 -20.89 14.75 1.15
C SER A 184 -22.21 14.78 1.92
N ILE A 185 -22.17 14.87 3.24
CA ILE A 185 -23.35 15.02 4.11
C ILE A 185 -23.83 16.47 4.15
N THR A 186 -22.90 17.42 4.19
CA THR A 186 -23.20 18.85 4.40
C THR A 186 -23.33 19.66 3.10
N GLY A 187 -22.76 19.15 2.01
CA GLY A 187 -22.69 19.83 0.71
C GLY A 187 -23.63 19.23 -0.35
N PRO A 188 -23.62 19.79 -1.57
CA PRO A 188 -24.44 19.32 -2.69
C PRO A 188 -23.82 18.17 -3.49
N HIS A 189 -22.56 17.83 -3.22
CA HIS A 189 -21.80 16.80 -3.96
C HIS A 189 -21.83 15.47 -3.23
N SER A 190 -21.93 14.37 -3.98
CA SER A 190 -21.78 13.02 -3.42
C SER A 190 -20.32 12.73 -3.01
N PHE A 191 -20.13 11.68 -2.22
CA PHE A 191 -18.80 11.21 -1.81
C PHE A 191 -17.87 10.97 -3.02
N GLU A 192 -18.35 10.24 -4.03
CA GLU A 192 -17.56 9.95 -5.23
C GLU A 192 -17.29 11.20 -6.08
N GLN A 193 -18.23 12.16 -6.15
CA GLN A 193 -17.99 13.41 -6.87
C GLN A 193 -16.86 14.25 -6.26
N ILE A 194 -16.82 14.35 -4.93
CA ILE A 194 -15.74 15.05 -4.22
C ILE A 194 -14.41 14.30 -4.41
N LEU A 195 -14.46 12.96 -4.35
CA LEU A 195 -13.27 12.14 -4.54
C LEU A 195 -12.73 12.23 -5.98
N ASP A 196 -13.59 12.31 -7.00
CA ASP A 196 -13.22 12.51 -8.40
C ASP A 196 -12.60 13.90 -8.66
N GLU A 197 -13.07 14.91 -7.96
CA GLU A 197 -12.52 16.27 -8.06
C GLU A 197 -11.11 16.35 -7.46
N ILE A 198 -10.93 15.86 -6.23
CA ILE A 198 -9.67 16.00 -5.47
C ILE A 198 -8.64 14.93 -5.87
N LEU A 199 -9.11 13.74 -6.24
CA LEU A 199 -8.28 12.61 -6.65
C LEU A 199 -8.76 12.08 -8.00
N PRO A 200 -8.55 12.86 -9.09
CA PRO A 200 -8.98 12.45 -10.41
C PRO A 200 -8.26 11.17 -10.81
N SER A 201 -9.02 10.07 -10.89
CA SER A 201 -8.55 8.81 -11.44
C SER A 201 -8.60 8.96 -12.95
N ASP A 202 -7.44 8.85 -13.60
CA ASP A 202 -7.35 8.86 -15.05
C ASP A 202 -8.04 7.58 -15.55
N THR A 203 -9.31 7.67 -15.94
CA THR A 203 -10.15 6.48 -16.20
C THR A 203 -9.66 5.70 -17.42
N ASP A 204 -8.95 6.39 -18.33
CA ASP A 204 -8.23 5.79 -19.45
C ASP A 204 -6.92 5.12 -18.99
N ALA A 205 -6.25 5.65 -17.96
CA ALA A 205 -5.18 4.92 -17.30
C ALA A 205 -5.72 3.73 -16.51
N LYS A 206 -6.92 3.77 -15.93
CA LYS A 206 -7.48 2.56 -15.28
C LYS A 206 -7.63 1.41 -16.29
N LYS A 207 -8.07 1.71 -17.52
CA LYS A 207 -8.09 0.73 -18.63
C LYS A 207 -6.68 0.37 -19.12
N MET A 208 -5.75 1.31 -19.17
CA MET A 208 -4.39 1.10 -19.69
C MET A 208 -3.47 0.39 -18.67
N THR A 209 -3.64 0.65 -17.38
CA THR A 209 -2.99 0.01 -16.23
C THR A 209 -3.58 -1.37 -16.01
N LEU A 210 -4.91 -1.57 -16.07
CA LEU A 210 -5.49 -2.93 -16.09
C LEU A 210 -5.12 -3.71 -17.36
N ALA A 211 -4.83 -3.03 -18.49
CA ALA A 211 -4.34 -3.68 -19.71
C ALA A 211 -2.82 -3.94 -19.71
N ARG A 212 -2.03 -3.19 -18.91
CA ARG A 212 -0.57 -3.37 -18.74
C ARG A 212 -0.22 -4.30 -17.58
N VAL A 213 -1.05 -4.33 -16.54
CA VAL A 213 -1.04 -5.39 -15.53
C VAL A 213 -1.47 -6.64 -16.28
N LYS A 214 -0.50 -7.51 -16.62
CA LYS A 214 -0.81 -8.88 -17.01
C LYS A 214 -1.84 -9.39 -16.00
N PRO A 215 -2.95 -10.02 -16.43
CA PRO A 215 -3.90 -10.58 -15.47
C PRO A 215 -3.11 -11.37 -14.41
N ALA A 216 -3.44 -11.11 -13.13
CA ALA A 216 -2.78 -11.71 -11.97
C ALA A 216 -2.74 -13.24 -12.05
N PHE A 217 -3.53 -13.82 -12.96
CA PHE A 217 -3.43 -15.18 -13.40
C PHE A 217 -3.84 -15.34 -14.86
N SER A 218 -2.93 -15.83 -15.72
CA SER A 218 -3.31 -16.14 -17.10
C SER A 218 -4.28 -17.31 -17.11
N ARG A 219 -5.16 -17.37 -18.12
CA ARG A 219 -6.06 -18.52 -18.29
C ARG A 219 -5.28 -19.84 -18.33
N ASP A 220 -4.11 -19.83 -18.96
CA ASP A 220 -3.26 -21.02 -19.08
C ASP A 220 -2.64 -21.44 -17.75
N GLU A 221 -2.16 -20.49 -16.94
CA GLU A 221 -1.68 -20.78 -15.58
C GLU A 221 -2.81 -21.29 -14.69
N PHE A 222 -4.02 -20.71 -14.78
CA PHE A 222 -5.18 -21.19 -14.04
C PHE A 222 -5.57 -22.61 -14.42
N MET A 223 -5.52 -22.94 -15.71
CA MET A 223 -5.78 -24.30 -16.16
C MET A 223 -4.68 -25.27 -15.72
N ARG A 224 -3.41 -24.83 -15.62
CA ARG A 224 -2.30 -25.63 -15.07
C ARG A 224 -2.48 -25.87 -13.57
N PHE A 225 -2.79 -24.84 -12.80
CA PHE A 225 -3.08 -24.94 -11.37
C PHE A 225 -4.24 -25.90 -11.12
N ARG A 226 -5.38 -25.70 -11.80
CA ARG A 226 -6.55 -26.57 -11.69
C ARG A 226 -6.22 -28.03 -12.00
N LYS A 227 -5.40 -28.27 -13.04
CA LYS A 227 -4.97 -29.63 -13.40
C LYS A 227 -4.02 -30.22 -12.35
N TRP A 228 -3.17 -29.42 -11.73
CA TRP A 228 -2.26 -29.86 -10.67
C TRP A 228 -3.03 -30.22 -9.39
N CYS A 229 -4.00 -29.40 -8.96
CA CYS A 229 -4.87 -29.71 -7.82
C CYS A 229 -5.67 -31.01 -7.99
N TRP A 230 -5.93 -31.45 -9.23
CA TRP A 230 -6.60 -32.73 -9.48
C TRP A 230 -5.82 -33.95 -8.96
N PHE A 231 -4.53 -33.80 -8.67
CA PHE A 231 -3.68 -34.89 -8.18
C PHE A 231 -3.51 -34.90 -6.66
N ASP A 232 -4.06 -33.93 -5.93
CA ASP A 232 -3.93 -33.81 -4.48
C ASP A 232 -5.32 -33.98 -3.82
N GLU A 233 -5.48 -35.00 -2.98
CA GLU A 233 -6.72 -35.27 -2.24
C GLU A 233 -6.86 -34.30 -1.06
N GLU A 234 -7.25 -33.05 -1.31
CA GLU A 234 -7.61 -32.09 -0.24
C GLU A 234 -9.14 -32.01 0.00
N GLU A 235 -9.53 -31.58 1.21
CA GLU A 235 -10.92 -31.53 1.71
C GLU A 235 -11.86 -30.59 0.93
N LEU A 236 -11.30 -29.61 0.22
CA LEU A 236 -12.07 -28.65 -0.57
C LEU A 236 -12.26 -29.13 -2.01
N SER A 237 -13.46 -28.94 -2.56
CA SER A 237 -13.68 -29.21 -3.98
C SER A 237 -12.78 -28.31 -4.84
N ILE A 238 -12.23 -28.85 -5.94
CA ILE A 238 -11.35 -28.10 -6.85
C ILE A 238 -12.03 -26.83 -7.35
N GLU A 239 -13.34 -26.90 -7.65
CA GLU A 239 -14.14 -25.74 -8.03
C GLU A 239 -14.17 -24.66 -6.94
N THR A 240 -14.30 -25.05 -5.67
CA THR A 240 -14.24 -24.14 -4.52
C THR A 240 -12.86 -23.50 -4.42
N VAL A 241 -11.78 -24.28 -4.41
CA VAL A 241 -10.39 -23.78 -4.38
C VAL A 241 -10.13 -22.80 -5.53
N CYS A 242 -10.61 -23.14 -6.73
CA CYS A 242 -10.49 -22.29 -7.91
C CYS A 242 -11.25 -20.96 -7.80
N GLN A 243 -12.41 -20.95 -7.14
CA GLN A 243 -13.19 -19.73 -6.90
C GLN A 243 -12.55 -18.87 -5.82
N ILE A 244 -12.13 -19.49 -4.72
CA ILE A 244 -11.40 -18.83 -3.65
C ILE A 244 -10.11 -18.22 -4.20
N LEU A 245 -9.34 -18.98 -4.99
CA LEU A 245 -8.09 -18.47 -5.56
C LEU A 245 -8.34 -17.23 -6.43
N LYS A 246 -9.36 -17.24 -7.28
CA LYS A 246 -9.70 -16.05 -8.08
C LYS A 246 -10.02 -14.86 -7.19
N PHE A 247 -10.88 -15.06 -6.19
CA PHE A 247 -11.22 -14.03 -5.23
C PHE A 247 -9.98 -13.46 -4.53
N LEU A 248 -9.09 -14.32 -4.04
CA LEU A 248 -7.87 -13.92 -3.35
C LEU A 248 -6.84 -13.23 -4.25
N LEU A 249 -6.77 -13.62 -5.52
CA LEU A 249 -5.91 -12.98 -6.51
C LEU A 249 -6.43 -11.58 -6.87
N ASP A 250 -7.73 -11.45 -7.06
CA ASP A 250 -8.38 -10.15 -7.29
C ASP A 250 -8.17 -9.24 -6.07
N ASP A 251 -8.35 -9.77 -4.86
CA ASP A 251 -8.17 -9.01 -3.62
C ASP A 251 -6.71 -8.60 -3.37
N ALA A 252 -5.75 -9.50 -3.62
CA ALA A 252 -4.33 -9.16 -3.58
C ALA A 252 -3.98 -8.07 -4.61
N GLN A 253 -4.53 -8.17 -5.81
CA GLN A 253 -4.34 -7.18 -6.85
C GLN A 253 -4.95 -5.81 -6.46
N GLU A 254 -6.13 -5.79 -5.84
CA GLU A 254 -6.74 -4.57 -5.28
C GLU A 254 -5.90 -3.96 -4.15
N ALA A 255 -5.29 -4.79 -3.32
CA ALA A 255 -4.35 -4.39 -2.28
C ALA A 255 -2.94 -4.04 -2.80
N GLY A 256 -2.70 -4.20 -4.10
CA GLY A 256 -1.40 -3.90 -4.72
C GLY A 256 -0.29 -4.89 -4.35
N ILE A 257 -0.64 -6.12 -3.98
CA ILE A 257 0.25 -7.25 -3.71
C ILE A 257 0.38 -8.08 -4.99
N ASP A 258 1.58 -8.51 -5.36
CA ASP A 258 1.79 -9.51 -6.41
C ASP A 258 1.79 -10.93 -5.81
N PRO A 259 0.74 -11.74 -6.00
CA PRO A 259 0.68 -13.10 -5.47
C PRO A 259 1.75 -14.02 -6.07
N ARG A 260 2.31 -13.66 -7.24
CA ARG A 260 3.37 -14.42 -7.91
C ARG A 260 4.78 -14.03 -7.45
N ASN A 261 4.91 -13.02 -6.58
CA ASN A 261 6.18 -12.69 -5.97
C ASN A 261 6.30 -13.43 -4.63
N PRO A 262 7.20 -14.42 -4.50
CA PRO A 262 7.35 -15.17 -3.25
C PRO A 262 7.78 -14.29 -2.05
N GLU A 263 8.38 -13.13 -2.32
CA GLU A 263 8.73 -12.14 -1.28
C GLU A 263 7.49 -11.43 -0.71
N GLU A 264 6.39 -11.36 -1.47
CA GLU A 264 5.14 -10.72 -1.06
C GLU A 264 4.11 -11.70 -0.50
N ALA A 265 4.41 -13.00 -0.47
CA ALA A 265 3.54 -14.03 0.10
C ALA A 265 3.15 -13.74 1.55
N GLU A 266 4.05 -13.12 2.33
CA GLU A 266 3.78 -12.71 3.71
C GLU A 266 2.73 -11.60 3.79
N SER A 267 2.85 -10.57 2.94
CA SER A 267 1.85 -9.51 2.83
C SER A 267 0.49 -10.05 2.37
N TRP A 268 0.47 -11.04 1.47
CA TRP A 268 -0.77 -11.67 1.03
C TRP A 268 -1.45 -12.46 2.15
N MET A 269 -0.68 -13.22 2.95
CA MET A 269 -1.22 -13.92 4.11
C MET A 269 -1.71 -12.96 5.21
N ASP A 270 -1.00 -11.85 5.46
CA ASP A 270 -1.45 -10.80 6.38
C ASP A 270 -2.77 -10.17 5.93
N LEU A 271 -2.98 -10.01 4.61
CA LEU A 271 -4.26 -9.57 4.04
C LEU A 271 -5.36 -10.61 4.27
N ILE A 272 -5.06 -11.90 4.16
CA ILE A 272 -6.04 -12.98 4.39
C ILE A 272 -6.42 -13.09 5.86
N GLU A 273 -5.47 -12.97 6.79
CA GLU A 273 -5.73 -13.16 8.21
C GLU A 273 -6.58 -12.06 8.87
N GLY A 274 -6.71 -10.89 8.23
CA GLY A 274 -7.63 -9.85 8.72
C GLY A 274 -9.04 -9.96 8.18
N TYR A 275 -9.39 -11.03 7.45
CA TYR A 275 -10.79 -11.30 7.15
C TYR A 275 -11.59 -11.57 8.44
N PRO A 276 -12.83 -11.06 8.55
CA PRO A 276 -13.59 -11.10 9.80
C PRO A 276 -14.13 -12.49 10.16
N ASP A 277 -14.25 -13.40 9.19
CA ASP A 277 -14.76 -14.75 9.40
C ASP A 277 -13.59 -15.76 9.49
N PRO A 278 -13.31 -16.33 10.67
CA PRO A 278 -12.20 -17.26 10.87
C PRO A 278 -12.30 -18.53 10.03
N ASN A 279 -13.52 -18.98 9.68
CA ASN A 279 -13.70 -20.18 8.86
C ASN A 279 -13.20 -19.91 7.42
N ASN A 280 -13.49 -18.73 6.89
CA ASN A 280 -12.99 -18.32 5.57
C ASN A 280 -11.47 -18.15 5.59
N VAL A 281 -10.88 -17.67 6.69
CA VAL A 281 -9.43 -17.51 6.81
C VAL A 281 -8.68 -18.84 6.63
N ALA A 282 -9.16 -19.93 7.23
CA ALA A 282 -8.53 -21.24 7.08
C ALA A 282 -8.59 -21.75 5.64
N ASP A 283 -9.77 -21.70 5.00
CA ASP A 283 -9.96 -22.09 3.60
C ASP A 283 -9.13 -21.22 2.64
N PHE A 284 -8.99 -19.93 2.95
CA PHE A 284 -8.19 -18.99 2.17
C PHE A 284 -6.69 -19.30 2.30
N LEU A 285 -6.20 -19.56 3.52
CA LEU A 285 -4.81 -19.93 3.74
C LEU A 285 -4.48 -21.31 3.16
N CYS A 286 -5.42 -22.26 3.19
CA CYS A 286 -5.32 -23.54 2.48
C CYS A 286 -5.16 -23.32 0.97
N THR A 287 -5.97 -22.44 0.39
CA THR A 287 -5.87 -22.09 -1.03
C THR A 287 -4.53 -21.42 -1.38
N VAL A 288 -4.01 -20.53 -0.52
CA VAL A 288 -2.67 -19.93 -0.70
C VAL A 288 -1.56 -20.96 -0.56
N LYS A 289 -1.67 -21.90 0.40
CA LYS A 289 -0.73 -23.03 0.50
C LYS A 289 -0.70 -23.80 -0.82
N LEU A 290 -1.84 -24.24 -1.33
CA LEU A 290 -1.92 -24.95 -2.62
C LEU A 290 -1.28 -24.16 -3.76
N PHE A 291 -1.54 -22.85 -3.81
CA PHE A 291 -0.95 -21.96 -4.82
C PHE A 291 0.58 -21.88 -4.72
N THR A 292 1.11 -21.72 -3.50
CA THR A 292 2.57 -21.68 -3.27
C THR A 292 3.23 -23.04 -3.52
N ASP A 293 2.60 -24.15 -3.15
CA ASP A 293 3.06 -25.52 -3.42
C ASP A 293 3.06 -25.80 -4.94
N PHE A 294 2.04 -25.36 -5.67
CA PHE A 294 1.99 -25.43 -7.14
C PHE A 294 3.19 -24.72 -7.77
N HIS A 295 3.47 -23.47 -7.37
CA HIS A 295 4.60 -22.73 -7.92
C HIS A 295 5.95 -23.34 -7.52
N ARG A 296 6.10 -23.83 -6.29
CA ARG A 296 7.27 -24.58 -5.84
C ARG A 296 7.55 -25.81 -6.70
N GLU A 297 6.52 -26.55 -7.09
CA GLU A 297 6.69 -27.81 -7.82
C GLU A 297 6.84 -27.63 -9.33
N THR A 298 6.15 -26.63 -9.89
CA THR A 298 6.05 -26.44 -11.34
C THR A 298 7.04 -25.44 -11.92
N LEU A 299 7.65 -24.56 -11.11
CA LEU A 299 8.67 -23.62 -11.57
C LEU A 299 10.08 -24.21 -11.48
N GLU A 300 10.95 -23.75 -12.38
CA GLU A 300 12.38 -24.14 -12.40
C GLU A 300 13.15 -23.50 -11.23
N ASN A 301 12.79 -22.29 -10.80
CA ASN A 301 13.40 -21.61 -9.66
C ASN A 301 12.58 -21.80 -8.37
N ARG A 302 12.87 -22.88 -7.65
CA ARG A 302 12.06 -23.35 -6.51
C ARG A 302 12.39 -22.69 -5.17
N LEU A 303 13.64 -22.27 -4.99
CA LEU A 303 14.18 -21.80 -3.70
C LEU A 303 13.38 -20.66 -3.04
N PRO A 304 12.96 -19.60 -3.77
CA PRO A 304 12.14 -18.54 -3.17
C PRO A 304 10.75 -19.04 -2.75
N TRP A 305 10.19 -20.00 -3.48
CA TRP A 305 8.87 -20.57 -3.24
C TRP A 305 8.84 -21.59 -2.10
N ASP A 306 9.96 -22.24 -1.80
CA ASP A 306 10.08 -23.13 -0.64
C ASP A 306 9.79 -22.37 0.67
N GLN A 307 10.32 -21.15 0.80
CA GLN A 307 10.07 -20.32 1.97
C GLN A 307 8.62 -19.83 2.05
N ALA A 308 8.05 -19.39 0.92
CA ALA A 308 6.65 -18.97 0.84
C ALA A 308 5.69 -20.12 1.21
N ALA A 309 5.91 -21.31 0.64
CA ALA A 309 5.11 -22.50 0.92
C ALA A 309 5.24 -22.97 2.38
N HIS A 310 6.45 -22.90 2.95
CA HIS A 310 6.67 -23.21 4.36
C HIS A 310 5.89 -22.26 5.28
N LYS A 311 5.94 -20.95 5.01
CA LYS A 311 5.19 -19.94 5.78
C LYS A 311 3.68 -20.14 5.64
N ALA A 312 3.17 -20.34 4.42
CA ALA A 312 1.75 -20.59 4.15
C ALA A 312 1.23 -21.80 4.93
N ARG A 313 1.98 -22.91 4.92
CA ARG A 313 1.66 -24.11 5.69
C ARG A 313 1.60 -23.83 7.20
N HIS A 314 2.57 -23.09 7.74
CA HIS A 314 2.57 -22.75 9.16
C HIS A 314 1.38 -21.89 9.57
N ARG A 315 0.99 -20.90 8.75
CA ARG A 315 -0.16 -20.04 9.03
C ARG A 315 -1.49 -20.80 8.91
N MET A 316 -1.62 -21.66 7.90
CA MET A 316 -2.79 -22.54 7.76
C MET A 316 -2.98 -23.44 9.00
N ILE A 317 -1.93 -24.13 9.45
CA ILE A 317 -1.98 -24.97 10.67
C ILE A 317 -2.37 -24.12 11.90
N ALA A 318 -1.82 -22.91 12.02
CA ALA A 318 -2.18 -22.02 13.14
C ALA A 318 -3.65 -21.57 13.08
N ALA A 319 -4.21 -21.33 11.89
CA ALA A 319 -5.61 -20.98 11.71
C ALA A 319 -6.55 -22.16 12.05
N GLU A 320 -6.24 -23.37 11.60
CA GLU A 320 -6.98 -24.60 11.93
C GLU A 320 -7.01 -24.88 13.44
N GLN A 321 -5.88 -24.67 14.13
CA GLN A 321 -5.82 -24.83 15.59
C GLN A 321 -6.70 -23.82 16.32
N ARG A 322 -6.82 -22.58 15.83
CA ARG A 322 -7.73 -21.58 16.41
C ARG A 322 -9.19 -21.99 16.23
N LEU A 323 -9.55 -22.53 15.07
CA LEU A 323 -10.90 -23.06 14.82
C LEU A 323 -11.23 -24.24 15.74
N GLY A 324 -10.32 -25.19 15.88
CA GLY A 324 -10.51 -26.35 16.76
C GLY A 324 -10.67 -25.98 18.24
N ASN A 325 -9.96 -24.96 18.70
CA ASN A 325 -10.10 -24.46 20.08
C ASN A 325 -11.42 -23.70 20.30
N ASN A 326 -11.88 -22.91 19.32
CA ASN A 326 -13.16 -22.20 19.42
C ASN A 326 -14.36 -23.15 19.49
N ILE A 327 -14.32 -24.29 18.79
CA ILE A 327 -15.38 -25.31 18.84
C ILE A 327 -15.45 -25.98 20.23
N LEU A 328 -14.32 -26.11 20.93
CA LEU A 328 -14.28 -26.69 22.29
C LEU A 328 -14.74 -25.70 23.38
N ASP A 329 -14.60 -24.39 23.15
CA ASP A 329 -15.07 -23.35 24.08
C ASP A 329 -16.59 -23.07 23.94
N GLU A 330 -17.20 -23.45 22.81
CA GLU A 330 -18.65 -23.33 22.55
C GLU A 330 -19.49 -24.58 22.93
N LEU A 331 -18.84 -25.67 23.35
CA LEU A 331 -19.47 -26.94 23.78
C LEU A 331 -19.54 -27.10 25.31
#